data_AF-A0A933BQI0-F1
#
_entry.id   AF-A0A933BQI0-F1
#
_cell.length_a   1.000
_cell.length_b   1.000
_cell.length_c   1.000
_cell.angle_alpha   90.00
_cell.angle_beta   90.00
_cell.angle_gamma   90.00
#
_symmetry.space_group_name_H-M   'P 1'
#
loop_
_entity.id
_entity.type
_entity.pdbx_description
1 polymer ?
#
loop_
_entity_poly.entity_id
_entity_poly.type
_entity_poly.pdbx_seq_one_letter_code
_entity_poly.pdbx_strand_id
1 'polypeptide(L)'
;MEGPPLQSASFLIDAFFLLPLCGYLAARISNRFHISSPCLLGLALASFWIIAGGLYFDRLDFPFLGEAGRGNHFMWNSGIEILGFTPLFAFPRPTYEPFFSLPNLFALVSFLFIYPAALYLGFRAGQRDGA
;
A
#
# COMPACT_ATOMS: atom_id res chain seq x y z
N MET A 1 14.81 -28.78 8.70
CA MET A 1 14.49 -28.25 7.35
C MET A 1 13.25 -27.40 7.52
N GLU A 2 13.42 -26.13 7.86
CA GLU A 2 12.30 -25.19 7.97
C GLU A 2 12.17 -24.51 6.60
N GLY A 3 10.98 -24.60 6.02
CA GLY A 3 10.68 -24.10 4.68
C GLY A 3 10.96 -22.60 4.53
N PRO A 4 10.99 -22.08 3.30
CA PRO A 4 11.23 -20.66 3.08
C PRO A 4 10.19 -19.86 3.88
N PRO A 5 10.62 -18.92 4.72
CA PRO A 5 9.70 -18.22 5.58
C PRO A 5 8.78 -17.36 4.68
N LEU A 6 7.47 -17.50 4.86
CA LEU A 6 6.46 -16.68 4.20
C LEU A 6 6.67 -15.21 4.60
N GLN A 7 7.50 -14.47 3.85
CA GLN A 7 8.11 -13.21 4.32
C GLN A 7 7.70 -11.93 3.56
N SER A 8 6.62 -11.93 2.79
CA SER A 8 6.27 -10.74 1.99
C SER A 8 4.79 -10.61 1.62
N ALA A 9 3.88 -11.24 2.38
CA ALA A 9 2.47 -11.35 1.98
C ALA A 9 1.76 -9.99 1.85
N SER A 10 1.91 -9.05 2.79
CA SER A 10 1.19 -7.75 2.73
C SER A 10 1.63 -6.92 1.53
N PHE A 11 2.94 -6.83 1.30
CA PHE A 11 3.51 -6.09 0.18
C PHE A 11 3.05 -6.65 -1.18
N LEU A 12 3.06 -7.98 -1.31
CA LEU A 12 2.62 -8.63 -2.54
C LEU A 12 1.11 -8.43 -2.78
N ILE A 13 0.31 -8.44 -1.71
CA ILE A 13 -1.13 -8.17 -1.77
C ILE A 13 -1.38 -6.73 -2.25
N ASP A 14 -0.73 -5.74 -1.65
CA ASP A 14 -0.91 -4.33 -2.03
C ASP A 14 -0.48 -4.07 -3.47
N ALA A 15 0.76 -4.44 -3.80
CA ALA A 15 1.39 -4.11 -5.06
C ALA A 15 0.78 -4.87 -6.25
N PHE A 16 0.45 -6.15 -6.08
CA PHE A 16 0.00 -6.99 -7.21
C PHE A 16 -1.50 -7.25 -7.25
N PHE A 17 -2.24 -7.00 -6.16
CA PHE A 17 -3.69 -7.24 -6.12
C PHE A 17 -4.49 -5.96 -5.85
N LEU A 18 -4.25 -5.27 -4.73
CA LEU A 18 -5.10 -4.15 -4.34
C LEU A 18 -4.92 -2.94 -5.24
N LEU A 19 -3.70 -2.55 -5.61
CA LEU A 19 -3.49 -1.39 -6.47
C LEU A 19 -4.02 -1.59 -7.89
N PRO A 20 -3.77 -2.73 -8.58
CA PRO A 20 -4.40 -2.98 -9.86
C PRO A 20 -5.94 -2.99 -9.76
N LEU A 21 -6.50 -3.57 -8.70
CA LEU A 21 -7.95 -3.56 -8.47
C LEU A 21 -8.49 -2.13 -8.27
N CYS A 22 -7.82 -1.31 -7.45
CA CYS A 22 -8.18 0.09 -7.24
C CYS A 22 -8.13 0.88 -8.55
N GLY A 23 -7.09 0.70 -9.35
CA GLY A 23 -6.97 1.31 -10.67
C GLY A 23 -8.12 0.90 -11.58
N TYR A 24 -8.41 -0.41 -11.63
CA TYR A 24 -9.50 -0.97 -12.42
C TYR A 24 -10.86 -0.36 -12.02
N LEU A 25 -11.17 -0.33 -10.72
CA LEU A 25 -12.41 0.24 -10.21
C LEU A 25 -12.50 1.75 -10.49
N ALA A 26 -11.41 2.49 -10.34
CA ALA A 26 -11.36 3.92 -10.67
C ALA A 26 -11.69 4.17 -12.15
N ALA A 27 -11.18 3.33 -13.06
CA ALA A 27 -11.53 3.41 -14.49
C ALA A 27 -13.01 3.12 -14.74
N ARG A 28 -13.58 2.11 -14.07
CA ARG A 28 -15.02 1.80 -14.16
C ARG A 28 -15.91 2.94 -13.69
N ILE A 29 -15.53 3.60 -12.58
CA ILE A 29 -16.21 4.79 -12.06
C ILE A 29 -16.08 5.96 -13.04
N SER A 30 -14.87 6.20 -13.56
CA SER A 30 -14.61 7.23 -14.57
C SER A 30 -15.53 7.08 -15.77
N ASN A 31 -15.63 5.87 -16.32
CA ASN A 31 -16.51 5.58 -17.46
C ASN A 31 -17.99 5.75 -17.10
N ARG A 32 -18.43 5.23 -15.95
CA ARG A 32 -19.83 5.26 -15.52
C ARG A 32 -20.36 6.66 -15.25
N PHE A 33 -19.53 7.53 -14.64
CA PHE A 33 -19.92 8.87 -14.21
C PHE A 33 -19.34 9.99 -15.08
N HIS A 34 -18.64 9.62 -16.16
CA HIS A 34 -17.98 10.56 -17.10
C HIS A 34 -17.02 11.52 -16.39
N ILE A 35 -16.40 11.05 -15.32
CA ILE A 35 -15.40 11.80 -14.55
C ILE A 35 -14.07 11.70 -15.29
N SER A 36 -13.34 12.82 -15.35
CA SER A 36 -12.02 12.90 -15.97
C SER A 36 -11.06 11.85 -15.40
N SER A 37 -10.57 10.96 -16.27
CA SER A 37 -9.67 9.85 -15.93
C SER A 37 -8.37 10.26 -15.21
N PRO A 38 -7.71 11.38 -15.56
CA PRO A 38 -6.51 11.83 -14.83
C PRO A 38 -6.83 12.32 -13.42
N CYS A 39 -8.04 12.85 -13.19
CA CYS A 39 -8.45 13.34 -11.87
C CYS A 39 -8.62 12.19 -10.89
N LEU A 40 -9.30 11.11 -11.29
CA LEU A 40 -9.49 9.93 -10.44
C LEU A 40 -8.17 9.19 -10.19
N LEU A 41 -7.30 9.09 -11.21
CA LEU A 41 -5.98 8.50 -11.04
C LEU A 41 -5.12 9.34 -10.09
N GLY A 42 -5.14 10.68 -10.23
CA GLY A 42 -4.45 11.60 -9.34
C GLY A 42 -4.95 11.52 -7.91
N LEU A 43 -6.28 11.45 -7.71
CA LEU A 43 -6.89 11.28 -6.39
C LEU A 43 -6.52 9.94 -5.76
N ALA A 44 -6.54 8.85 -6.52
CA ALA A 44 -6.15 7.53 -6.03
C ALA A 44 -4.68 7.50 -5.61
N LEU A 45 -3.78 8.09 -6.40
CA LEU A 45 -2.37 8.25 -6.04
C LEU A 45 -2.20 9.12 -4.80
N ALA A 46 -2.87 10.28 -4.74
CA ALA A 46 -2.76 11.19 -3.60
C ALA A 46 -3.24 10.54 -2.30
N SER A 47 -4.40 9.87 -2.32
CA SER A 47 -4.92 9.14 -1.15
C SER A 47 -3.96 8.04 -0.72
N PHE A 48 -3.40 7.29 -1.67
CA PHE A 48 -2.40 6.27 -1.36
C PHE A 48 -1.18 6.89 -0.67
N TRP A 49 -0.59 7.95 -1.22
CA TRP A 49 0.57 8.63 -0.64
C TRP A 49 0.29 9.26 0.73
N ILE A 50 -0.90 9.81 0.96
CA ILE A 50 -1.30 10.36 2.26
C ILE A 50 -1.38 9.26 3.32
N ILE A 51 -2.09 8.17 3.02
CA ILE A 51 -2.28 7.06 3.97
C ILE A 51 -0.94 6.40 4.25
N ALA A 52 -0.22 6.05 3.19
CA ALA A 52 1.00 5.27 3.28
C ALA A 52 2.19 6.10 3.80
N GLY A 53 2.26 7.38 3.45
CA GLY A 53 3.18 8.34 4.06
C GLY A 53 2.87 8.56 5.54
N GLY A 54 1.58 8.66 5.92
CA GLY A 54 1.15 8.73 7.31
C GLY A 54 1.58 7.52 8.14
N LEU A 55 1.46 6.31 7.56
CA LEU A 55 1.97 5.07 8.17
C LEU A 55 3.50 5.07 8.26
N TYR A 56 4.21 5.56 7.24
CA TYR A 56 5.68 5.65 7.25
C TYR A 56 6.26 6.51 8.38
N PHE A 57 5.50 7.50 8.85
CA PHE A 57 5.93 8.34 9.97
C PHE A 57 5.79 7.66 11.34
N ASP A 58 5.19 6.48 11.46
CA ASP A 58 5.04 5.76 12.74
C ASP A 58 4.45 6.62 13.87
N ARG A 59 3.62 7.62 13.52
CA ARG A 59 3.05 8.59 14.48
C ARG A 59 1.57 8.38 14.75
N LEU A 60 0.97 7.39 14.11
CA LEU A 60 -0.47 7.15 14.19
C LEU A 60 -0.72 5.86 14.94
N ASP A 61 -1.04 5.98 16.23
CA ASP A 61 -1.78 4.93 16.91
C ASP A 61 -3.23 4.94 16.40
N PHE A 62 -3.76 3.78 16.06
CA PHE A 62 -5.14 3.59 15.63
C PHE A 62 -5.94 2.94 16.77
N PRO A 63 -6.50 3.72 17.72
CA PRO A 63 -7.08 3.18 18.95
C PRO A 63 -8.25 2.21 18.71
N PHE A 64 -8.94 2.31 17.57
CA PHE A 64 -10.02 1.39 17.19
C PHE A 64 -9.54 -0.01 16.77
N LEU A 65 -8.23 -0.20 16.57
CA LEU A 65 -7.60 -1.50 16.27
C LEU A 65 -7.00 -2.17 17.52
N GLY A 66 -7.17 -1.58 18.71
CA GLY A 66 -6.61 -2.13 19.95
C GLY A 66 -5.08 -2.18 19.94
N GLU A 67 -4.49 -3.30 20.40
CA GLU A 67 -3.03 -3.48 20.42
C GLU A 67 -2.41 -3.56 19.01
N ALA A 68 -3.15 -4.09 18.01
CA ALA A 68 -2.73 -4.08 16.60
C ALA A 68 -2.71 -2.66 15.99
N GLY A 69 -3.23 -1.68 16.72
CA GLY A 69 -3.17 -0.28 16.35
C GLY A 69 -2.05 0.49 17.03
N ARG A 70 -1.18 -0.15 17.83
CA ARG A 70 -0.14 0.53 18.61
C ARG A 70 1.26 0.31 18.07
N GLY A 71 2.10 1.34 18.15
CA GLY A 71 3.54 1.25 17.87
C GLY A 71 3.93 1.59 16.44
N ASN A 72 5.08 1.06 16.00
CA ASN A 72 5.65 1.39 14.69
C ASN A 72 4.95 0.56 13.59
N HIS A 73 3.88 1.14 13.04
CA HIS A 73 3.19 0.67 11.84
C HIS A 73 4.01 0.91 10.59
N PHE A 74 5.10 0.16 10.42
CA PHE A 74 5.67 0.07 9.10
C PHE A 74 4.59 -0.47 8.16
N MET A 75 4.36 0.22 7.03
CA MET A 75 3.22 -0.01 6.11
C MET A 75 2.99 -1.50 5.77
N TRP A 76 4.02 -2.33 5.84
CA TRP A 76 3.94 -3.76 5.50
C TRP A 76 3.42 -4.67 6.63
N ASN A 77 3.41 -4.19 7.87
CA ASN A 77 2.99 -4.97 9.04
C ASN A 77 1.53 -4.73 9.42
N SER A 78 1.02 -3.50 9.22
CA SER A 78 -0.31 -3.11 9.69
C SER A 78 -1.46 -3.93 9.07
N GLY A 79 -1.35 -4.31 7.79
CA GLY A 79 -2.35 -5.18 7.14
C GLY A 79 -2.38 -6.62 7.68
N ILE A 80 -1.21 -7.15 8.07
CA ILE A 80 -1.06 -8.50 8.60
C ILE A 80 -1.49 -8.54 10.07
N GLU A 81 -1.17 -7.51 10.85
CA GLU A 81 -1.59 -7.36 12.24
C GLU A 81 -3.11 -7.24 12.38
N ILE A 82 -3.78 -6.51 11.48
CA ILE A 82 -5.25 -6.45 11.43
C ILE A 82 -5.88 -7.82 11.19
N LEU A 83 -5.20 -8.69 10.45
CA LEU A 83 -5.63 -10.07 10.19
C LEU A 83 -5.27 -11.04 11.33
N GLY A 84 -4.70 -10.54 12.43
CA GLY A 84 -4.34 -11.32 13.61
C GLY A 84 -3.04 -12.10 13.48
N PHE A 85 -2.24 -11.82 12.46
CA PHE A 85 -0.92 -12.43 12.28
C PHE A 85 0.15 -11.57 12.94
N THR A 86 1.20 -12.22 13.45
CA THR A 86 2.37 -11.53 13.97
C THR A 86 3.15 -10.85 12.85
N PRO A 87 3.62 -9.61 13.07
CA PRO A 87 4.42 -8.90 12.08
C PRO A 87 5.71 -9.68 11.78
N LEU A 88 6.03 -9.79 10.49
CA LEU A 88 7.17 -10.58 9.99
C LEU A 88 8.52 -9.94 10.31
N PHE A 89 8.53 -8.61 10.49
CA PHE A 89 9.69 -7.83 10.87
C PHE A 89 9.36 -6.99 12.08
N ALA A 90 10.16 -7.10 13.14
CA ALA A 90 10.08 -6.18 14.26
C ALA A 90 10.89 -4.93 13.93
N PHE A 91 10.24 -3.77 13.88
CA PHE A 91 10.89 -2.47 13.73
C PHE A 91 10.92 -1.76 15.09
N PRO A 92 11.97 -1.95 15.90
CA PRO A 92 12.04 -1.39 17.26
C PRO A 92 12.21 0.13 17.28
N ARG A 93 12.46 0.74 16.11
CA ARG A 93 12.63 2.18 15.95
C ARG A 93 11.70 2.68 14.85
N PRO A 94 11.21 3.92 14.97
CA PRO A 94 10.39 4.53 13.94
C PRO A 94 11.09 4.52 12.59
N THR A 95 10.32 4.24 11.56
CA THR A 95 10.88 3.92 10.25
C THR A 95 11.57 5.13 9.60
N TYR A 96 11.20 6.35 9.97
CA TYR A 96 11.86 7.57 9.52
C TYR A 96 13.27 7.78 10.11
N GLU A 97 13.66 7.11 11.20
CA GLU A 97 14.97 7.33 11.82
C GLU A 97 16.13 6.84 10.94
N PRO A 98 16.21 5.56 10.52
CA PRO A 98 17.26 5.11 9.63
C PRO A 98 16.82 5.26 8.16
N PHE A 99 16.70 6.51 7.69
CA PHE A 99 16.14 6.82 6.35
C PHE A 99 16.78 6.00 5.20
N PHE A 100 18.09 5.78 5.23
CA PHE A 100 18.83 5.00 4.23
C PHE A 100 18.98 3.51 4.55
N SER A 101 18.19 2.97 5.47
CA SER A 101 18.17 1.52 5.70
C SER A 101 17.67 0.77 4.47
N LEU A 102 18.13 -0.47 4.28
CA LEU A 102 17.69 -1.32 3.16
C LEU A 102 16.15 -1.46 3.07
N PRO A 103 15.40 -1.67 4.18
CA PRO A 103 13.93 -1.72 4.13
C PRO A 103 13.31 -0.42 3.63
N ASN A 104 13.84 0.73 4.03
CA ASN A 104 13.34 2.04 3.60
C ASN A 104 13.65 2.35 2.15
N LEU A 105 14.84 1.98 1.68
CA LEU A 105 15.20 2.10 0.27
C LEU A 105 14.31 1.21 -0.60
N PHE A 106 14.04 -0.02 -0.18
CA PHE A 106 13.12 -0.90 -0.88
C PHE A 106 11.69 -0.36 -0.87
N ALA A 107 11.21 0.16 0.28
CA ALA A 107 9.92 0.82 0.37
C ALA A 107 9.87 2.01 -0.58
N LEU A 108 10.84 2.91 -0.54
CA LEU A 108 10.92 4.10 -1.39
C LEU A 108 10.86 3.74 -2.88
N VAL A 109 11.64 2.75 -3.32
CA VAL A 109 11.62 2.26 -4.71
C VAL A 109 10.24 1.70 -5.06
N SER A 110 9.64 0.92 -4.16
CA SER A 110 8.31 0.36 -4.39
C SER A 110 7.24 1.45 -4.49
N PHE A 111 7.27 2.42 -3.59
CA PHE A 111 6.38 3.57 -3.55
C PHE A 111 6.47 4.45 -4.79
N LEU A 112 7.68 4.72 -5.26
CA LEU A 112 7.89 5.63 -6.38
C LEU A 112 7.64 4.98 -7.73
N PHE A 113 7.91 3.68 -7.87
CA PHE A 113 7.90 3.02 -9.17
C PHE A 113 6.86 1.91 -9.28
N ILE A 114 6.83 0.96 -8.33
CA ILE A 114 5.97 -0.23 -8.43
C ILE A 114 4.50 0.14 -8.24
N TYR A 115 4.20 0.96 -7.24
CA TYR A 115 2.83 1.28 -6.84
C TYR A 115 2.10 2.13 -7.89
N PRO A 116 2.68 3.22 -8.43
CA PRO A 116 2.08 3.95 -9.54
C PRO A 116 1.92 3.10 -10.80
N ALA A 117 2.89 2.23 -11.10
CA ALA A 117 2.80 1.34 -12.25
C ALA A 117 1.65 0.32 -12.10
N ALA A 118 1.52 -0.32 -10.94
CA ALA A 118 0.44 -1.26 -10.65
C ALA A 118 -0.95 -0.60 -10.76
N LEU A 119 -1.10 0.58 -10.16
CA LEU A 119 -2.33 1.37 -10.25
C LEU A 119 -2.66 1.75 -11.71
N TYR A 120 -1.66 2.22 -12.46
CA TYR A 120 -1.82 2.56 -13.87
C TYR A 120 -2.23 1.36 -14.73
N LEU A 121 -1.61 0.19 -14.53
CA LEU A 121 -1.95 -1.04 -15.23
C LEU A 121 -3.39 -1.46 -14.97
N GLY A 122 -3.82 -1.43 -13.70
CA GLY A 122 -5.21 -1.65 -13.32
C GLY A 122 -6.18 -0.69 -14.00
N PHE A 123 -5.85 0.59 -14.00
CA PHE A 123 -6.65 1.63 -14.66
C PHE A 123 -6.80 1.38 -16.16
N ARG A 124 -5.71 1.04 -16.85
CA ARG A 124 -5.73 0.73 -18.28
C ARG A 124 -6.55 -0.51 -18.59
N ALA A 125 -6.51 -1.54 -17.74
CA ALA A 125 -7.36 -2.70 -17.88
C ALA A 125 -8.85 -2.31 -17.76
N GLY A 126 -9.22 -1.55 -16.73
CA GLY A 126 -10.62 -1.15 -16.52
C GLY A 126 -11.19 -0.21 -17.60
N GLN A 127 -10.34 0.56 -18.28
CA GLN A 127 -10.75 1.35 -19.44
C GLN A 127 -11.09 0.48 -20.66
N ARG A 128 -10.33 -0.59 -20.90
CA ARG A 128 -10.54 -1.49 -22.05
C ARG A 128 -11.86 -2.24 -21.97
N ASP A 129 -12.28 -2.62 -20.76
CA ASP A 129 -13.53 -3.37 -20.54
C ASP A 129 -14.78 -2.47 -20.52
N GLY A 130 -14.61 -1.14 -20.62
CA GLY A 130 -15.70 -0.18 -20.64
C GLY A 130 -15.90 0.55 -21.97
N ALA A 131 -15.04 0.28 -22.97
CA ALA A 131 -15.17 0.73 -24.36
C ALA A 131 -15.92 -0.32 -25.18
#